data_AF-A0A5S4ZS98-F1
#
_entry.id   AF-A0A5S4ZS98-F1
#
_cell.length_a   1.000
_cell.length_b   1.000
_cell.length_c   1.000
_cell.angle_alpha   90.00
_cell.angle_beta   90.00
_cell.angle_gamma   90.00
#
_symmetry.space_group_name_H-M   'P 1'
#
loop_
_entity.id
_entity.type
_entity.pdbx_description
1 polymer ?
#
loop_
_entity_poly.entity_id
_entity_poly.type
_entity_poly.pdbx_seq_one_letter_code
_entity_poly.pdbx_strand_id
1 'polypeptide(L)'
;MAGFINNLLSRVGLAPKPEKQAKDTVSAPERNADAFLRIVALVDEMVDRGETRLKKTEDNYAVIYMAGNKKVLHITKNTDPPRTFFLYPGANRVARSMDVPGLRVISKNEARQKRFGPIKAVYTGSDINVVRNMLKMMDSDKSA
;
A
#
# COMPACT_ATOMS: atom_id res chain seq x y z
N MET A 1 -17.84 31.56 50.75
CA MET A 1 -17.07 32.34 49.77
C MET A 1 -15.78 31.61 49.47
N ALA A 2 -15.33 31.72 48.23
CA ALA A 2 -14.34 30.89 47.57
C ALA A 2 -12.88 31.25 47.86
N GLY A 3 -12.00 30.26 47.67
CA GLY A 3 -10.59 30.41 47.27
C GLY A 3 -9.62 30.74 48.42
N PHE A 4 -8.38 30.28 48.45
CA PHE A 4 -7.50 29.71 47.45
C PHE A 4 -6.45 28.83 48.15
N ILE A 5 -6.22 27.61 47.63
CA ILE A 5 -5.11 26.75 48.05
C ILE A 5 -3.93 27.11 47.15
N ASN A 6 -2.95 27.85 47.67
CA ASN A 6 -1.66 28.04 47.01
C ASN A 6 -0.72 26.94 47.47
N ASN A 7 -0.51 25.93 46.61
CA ASN A 7 0.53 24.93 46.80
C ASN A 7 1.67 25.22 45.79
N LEU A 8 2.67 25.97 46.26
CA LEU A 8 3.92 26.22 45.55
C LEU A 8 5.02 25.39 46.22
N LEU A 9 5.33 24.28 45.57
CA LEU A 9 6.68 23.76 45.30
C LEU A 9 7.76 24.11 46.34
N SER A 10 8.36 23.08 46.95
CA SER A 10 9.80 22.80 46.74
C SER A 10 10.32 21.58 47.52
N ARG A 11 11.01 20.73 46.76
CA ARG A 11 12.29 20.08 47.12
C ARG A 11 12.28 19.05 48.27
N VAL A 12 12.01 17.81 47.88
CA VAL A 12 12.65 16.61 48.42
C VAL A 12 13.13 15.85 47.16
N GLY A 13 14.41 15.67 46.88
CA GLY A 13 15.40 15.05 47.76
C GLY A 13 15.76 13.71 47.13
N LEU A 14 16.78 13.76 46.26
CA LEU A 14 17.55 12.68 45.60
C LEU A 14 17.48 11.26 46.20
N ALA A 15 17.24 10.25 45.35
CA ALA A 15 17.93 8.95 45.36
C ALA A 15 17.66 8.14 44.06
N PRO A 16 18.57 7.23 43.64
CA PRO A 16 18.89 6.94 42.23
C PRO A 16 18.46 5.54 41.74
N LYS A 17 18.45 5.32 40.40
CA LYS A 17 18.54 4.01 39.70
C LYS A 17 18.40 4.18 38.16
N PRO A 18 18.79 3.19 37.32
CA PRO A 18 20.15 2.80 36.93
C PRO A 18 20.37 2.96 35.40
N GLU A 19 21.59 2.67 34.95
CA GLU A 19 22.05 2.65 33.55
C GLU A 19 21.09 1.95 32.57
N LYS A 20 20.96 2.51 31.35
CA LYS A 20 21.09 1.75 30.12
C LYS A 20 21.36 2.67 28.93
N GLN A 21 22.48 2.39 28.28
CA GLN A 21 22.89 2.94 26.99
C GLN A 21 21.75 2.85 25.98
N ALA A 22 21.27 3.98 25.49
CA ALA A 22 20.51 4.04 24.25
C ALA A 22 21.48 4.41 23.12
N LYS A 23 22.30 3.44 22.71
CA LYS A 23 22.60 3.31 21.29
C LYS A 23 21.31 2.81 20.67
N ASP A 24 20.51 3.71 20.13
CA ASP A 24 19.64 3.40 19.01
C ASP A 24 19.68 4.60 18.09
N THR A 25 20.69 4.55 17.24
CA THR A 25 20.67 5.04 15.87
C THR A 25 19.22 5.03 15.38
N VAL A 26 18.61 6.21 15.23
CA VAL A 26 17.38 6.34 14.45
C VAL A 26 17.77 6.05 13.02
N SER A 27 17.80 4.76 12.69
CA SER A 27 17.90 4.26 11.33
C SER A 27 16.74 4.85 10.55
N ALA A 28 17.10 5.46 9.43
CA ALA A 28 16.30 6.13 8.44
C ALA A 28 14.96 5.41 8.08
N PRO A 29 13.99 6.12 7.47
CA PRO A 29 12.75 5.55 6.94
C PRO A 29 12.95 4.59 5.73
N GLU A 30 14.08 3.91 5.64
CA GLU A 30 14.52 3.10 4.50
C GLU A 30 13.83 1.74 4.38
N ARG A 31 13.14 1.26 5.42
CA ARG A 31 12.69 -0.14 5.45
C ARG A 31 11.53 -0.46 4.50
N ASN A 32 10.79 0.53 3.98
CA ASN A 32 9.57 0.25 3.20
C ASN A 32 9.39 1.00 1.88
N ALA A 33 10.28 1.94 1.52
CA ALA A 33 10.40 2.39 0.12
C ALA A 33 10.63 1.20 -0.85
N ASP A 34 11.19 0.12 -0.30
CA ASP A 34 11.45 -1.16 -0.94
C ASP A 34 10.17 -1.88 -1.42
N ALA A 35 9.07 -1.87 -0.66
CA ALA A 35 7.86 -2.60 -1.04
C ALA A 35 7.22 -2.04 -2.33
N PHE A 36 7.16 -0.71 -2.45
CA PHE A 36 6.69 -0.04 -3.65
C PHE A 36 7.58 -0.41 -4.86
N LEU A 37 8.89 -0.25 -4.71
CA LEU A 37 9.85 -0.53 -5.77
C LEU A 37 9.84 -1.99 -6.21
N ARG A 38 9.69 -2.93 -5.26
CA ARG A 38 9.57 -4.36 -5.55
C ARG A 38 8.31 -4.71 -6.33
N ILE A 39 7.17 -4.11 -5.99
CA ILE A 39 5.92 -4.32 -6.74
C ILE A 39 6.08 -3.77 -8.16
N VAL A 40 6.63 -2.57 -8.32
CA VAL A 40 6.88 -1.97 -9.65
C VAL A 40 7.85 -2.83 -10.45
N ALA A 41 8.98 -3.22 -9.87
CA ALA A 41 9.98 -4.06 -10.52
C ALA A 41 9.41 -5.42 -10.95
N LEU A 42 8.55 -6.03 -10.14
CA LEU A 42 7.85 -7.25 -10.51
C LEU A 42 6.99 -7.06 -11.76
N VAL A 43 6.20 -5.97 -11.83
CA VAL A 43 5.31 -5.74 -12.97
C VAL A 43 6.13 -5.43 -14.23
N ASP A 44 7.21 -4.66 -14.09
CA ASP A 44 8.15 -4.38 -15.17
C ASP A 44 8.79 -5.67 -15.70
N GLU A 45 9.25 -6.57 -14.82
CA GLU A 45 9.77 -7.89 -15.18
C GLU A 45 8.73 -8.76 -15.92
N MET A 46 7.46 -8.71 -15.49
CA MET A 46 6.37 -9.41 -16.20
C MET A 46 6.11 -8.84 -17.60
N VAL A 47 6.32 -7.53 -17.81
CA VAL A 47 6.24 -6.92 -19.14
C VAL A 47 7.44 -7.35 -20.00
N ASP A 48 8.65 -7.31 -19.46
CA ASP A 48 9.88 -7.66 -20.16
C ASP A 48 9.89 -9.14 -20.60
N ARG A 49 9.31 -10.02 -19.78
CA ARG A 49 9.10 -11.44 -20.10
C ARG A 49 7.94 -11.70 -21.07
N GLY A 50 7.17 -10.68 -21.42
CA GLY A 50 5.98 -10.81 -22.26
C GLY A 50 4.80 -11.51 -21.57
N GLU A 51 4.83 -11.69 -20.25
CA GLU A 51 3.70 -12.23 -19.47
C GLU A 51 2.52 -11.27 -19.45
N THR A 52 2.77 -9.96 -19.54
CA THR A 52 1.72 -8.93 -19.71
C THR A 52 2.12 -7.93 -20.80
N ARG A 53 1.13 -7.29 -21.42
CA ARG A 53 1.34 -6.23 -22.44
C ARG A 53 1.04 -4.84 -21.91
N LEU A 54 1.30 -4.63 -20.62
CA LEU A 54 0.99 -3.38 -19.95
C LEU A 54 2.03 -2.30 -20.29
N LYS A 55 1.56 -1.06 -20.44
CA LYS A 55 2.42 0.11 -20.61
C LYS A 55 2.51 0.87 -19.29
N LYS A 56 3.73 1.14 -18.84
CA LYS A 56 4.00 1.94 -17.64
C LYS A 56 3.83 3.43 -17.93
N THR A 57 3.23 4.13 -16.99
CA THR A 57 3.17 5.59 -16.92
C THR A 57 3.48 5.98 -15.50
N GLU A 58 4.33 6.98 -15.31
CA GLU A 58 4.79 7.37 -13.99
C GLU A 58 4.49 8.85 -13.72
N ASP A 59 3.94 9.07 -12.53
CA ASP A 59 3.55 10.36 -12.02
C ASP A 59 4.33 10.62 -10.72
N ASN A 60 4.32 11.85 -10.22
CA ASN A 60 5.01 12.19 -8.95
C ASN A 60 4.50 11.37 -7.75
N TYR A 61 3.25 10.91 -7.80
CA TYR A 61 2.57 10.27 -6.66
C TYR A 61 2.29 8.77 -6.86
N ALA A 62 2.50 8.25 -8.07
CA ALA A 62 2.10 6.90 -8.41
C ALA A 62 2.81 6.34 -9.65
N VAL A 63 2.75 5.02 -9.78
CA VAL A 63 3.01 4.31 -11.05
C VAL A 63 1.71 3.67 -11.52
N ILE A 64 1.38 3.89 -12.78
CA ILE A 64 0.14 3.45 -13.41
C ILE A 64 0.49 2.54 -14.59
N TYR A 65 -0.16 1.38 -14.65
CA TYR A 65 -0.05 0.47 -15.79
C TYR A 65 -1.33 0.46 -16.62
N MET A 66 -1.16 0.57 -17.93
CA MET A 66 -2.22 0.73 -18.92
C MET A 66 -2.29 -0.48 -19.85
N ALA A 67 -3.50 -0.95 -20.17
CA ALA A 67 -3.73 -1.86 -21.30
C ALA A 67 -4.50 -1.09 -22.38
N GLY A 68 -3.82 -0.80 -23.51
CA GLY A 68 -4.34 0.15 -24.50
C GLY A 68 -4.57 1.52 -23.85
N ASN A 69 -5.81 2.01 -23.90
CA ASN A 69 -6.20 3.31 -23.33
C ASN A 69 -6.83 3.21 -21.93
N LYS A 70 -6.80 2.04 -21.29
CA LYS A 70 -7.46 1.81 -20.00
C LYS A 70 -6.43 1.58 -18.88
N LYS A 71 -6.62 2.26 -17.75
CA LYS A 71 -5.87 2.00 -16.51
C LYS A 71 -6.21 0.61 -15.99
N VAL A 72 -5.21 -0.21 -15.72
CA VAL A 72 -5.34 -1.58 -15.22
C VAL A 72 -4.84 -1.67 -13.77
N LEU A 73 -3.70 -1.05 -13.50
CA LEU A 73 -3.05 -1.05 -12.20
C LEU A 73 -2.67 0.37 -11.82
N HIS A 74 -2.80 0.71 -10.54
CA HIS A 74 -2.36 1.99 -10.01
C HIS A 74 -1.74 1.76 -8.63
N ILE A 75 -0.45 2.05 -8.50
CA ILE A 75 0.34 1.83 -7.28
C ILE A 75 0.73 3.20 -6.72
N THR A 76 0.33 3.52 -5.49
CA THR A 76 0.62 4.81 -4.86
C THR A 76 1.96 4.82 -4.13
N LYS A 77 2.73 5.88 -4.32
CA LYS A 77 4.06 6.09 -3.69
C LYS A 77 3.99 6.59 -2.25
N ASN A 78 2.92 7.30 -1.88
CA ASN A 78 2.84 8.09 -0.65
C ASN A 78 2.31 7.33 0.59
N THR A 79 2.15 6.01 0.50
CA THR A 79 1.58 5.21 1.59
C THR A 79 2.44 3.99 1.82
N ASP A 80 2.61 3.63 3.09
CA ASP A 80 3.36 2.46 3.51
C ASP A 80 2.48 1.55 4.39
N PRO A 81 2.20 0.30 3.97
CA PRO A 81 2.54 -0.30 2.68
C PRO A 81 1.86 0.41 1.48
N PRO A 82 2.42 0.30 0.26
CA PRO A 82 1.86 0.92 -0.93
C PRO A 82 0.46 0.38 -1.22
N ARG A 83 -0.48 1.28 -1.55
CA ARG A 83 -1.80 0.86 -2.03
C ARG A 83 -1.73 0.53 -3.51
N THR A 84 -2.03 -0.71 -3.83
CA THR A 84 -2.11 -1.22 -5.19
C THR A 84 -3.57 -1.39 -5.58
N PHE A 85 -4.04 -0.56 -6.49
CA PHE A 85 -5.41 -0.58 -6.98
C PHE A 85 -5.49 -1.36 -8.30
N PHE A 86 -6.45 -2.28 -8.36
CA PHE A 86 -6.77 -3.06 -9.54
C PHE A 86 -8.06 -2.56 -10.17
N LEU A 87 -8.00 -2.18 -11.45
CA LEU A 87 -9.07 -1.51 -12.18
C LEU A 87 -9.64 -2.35 -13.33
N TYR A 88 -8.98 -3.47 -13.67
CA TYR A 88 -9.40 -4.32 -14.78
C TYR A 88 -10.72 -5.05 -14.49
N PRO A 89 -11.49 -5.40 -15.55
CA PRO A 89 -12.70 -6.22 -15.40
C PRO A 89 -12.37 -7.58 -14.77
N GLY A 90 -13.18 -8.04 -13.80
CA GLY A 90 -12.97 -9.33 -13.13
C GLY A 90 -12.05 -9.30 -11.90
N ALA A 91 -11.30 -8.21 -11.67
CA ALA A 91 -10.41 -8.09 -10.50
C ALA A 91 -11.11 -8.31 -9.15
N ASN A 92 -12.39 -7.94 -9.02
CA ASN A 92 -13.19 -8.22 -7.83
C ASN A 92 -13.47 -9.71 -7.62
N ARG A 93 -13.61 -10.50 -8.68
CA ARG A 93 -13.79 -11.95 -8.59
C ARG A 93 -12.49 -12.61 -8.15
N VAL A 94 -11.38 -12.26 -8.81
CA VAL A 94 -10.05 -12.78 -8.46
C VAL A 94 -9.66 -12.45 -7.02
N ALA A 95 -9.90 -11.19 -6.59
CA ALA A 95 -9.61 -10.79 -5.23
C ALA A 95 -10.40 -11.57 -4.17
N ARG A 96 -11.66 -11.95 -4.47
CA ARG A 96 -12.47 -12.80 -3.58
C ARG A 96 -11.97 -14.24 -3.55
N SER A 97 -11.52 -14.80 -4.68
CA SER A 97 -11.05 -16.19 -4.73
C SER A 97 -9.70 -16.39 -4.07
N MET A 98 -8.86 -15.35 -3.99
CA MET A 98 -7.53 -15.45 -3.40
C MET A 98 -7.55 -15.46 -1.86
N ASP A 99 -8.54 -14.80 -1.24
CA ASP A 99 -8.70 -14.71 0.22
C ASP A 99 -7.41 -14.36 1.00
N VAL A 100 -6.67 -13.35 0.52
CA VAL A 100 -5.38 -12.93 1.10
C VAL A 100 -5.56 -11.70 2.00
N PRO A 101 -4.92 -11.65 3.19
CA PRO A 101 -4.92 -10.46 4.03
C PRO A 101 -4.45 -9.20 3.28
N GLY A 102 -5.17 -8.10 3.50
CA GLY A 102 -4.86 -6.81 2.86
C GLY A 102 -5.36 -6.68 1.42
N LEU A 103 -5.84 -7.74 0.77
CA LEU A 103 -6.52 -7.68 -0.53
C LEU A 103 -8.03 -7.61 -0.29
N ARG A 104 -8.66 -6.52 -0.73
CA ARG A 104 -10.12 -6.32 -0.56
C ARG A 104 -10.79 -5.88 -1.85
N VAL A 105 -12.02 -6.34 -2.03
CA VAL A 105 -12.90 -5.85 -3.09
C VAL A 105 -13.45 -4.48 -2.72
N ILE A 106 -13.48 -3.58 -3.69
CA ILE A 106 -14.11 -2.28 -3.58
C ILE A 106 -15.47 -2.33 -4.27
N SER A 107 -16.52 -1.98 -3.53
CA SER A 107 -17.86 -1.87 -4.11
C SER A 107 -17.96 -0.65 -5.02
N LYS A 108 -18.91 -0.68 -5.98
CA LYS A 108 -19.18 0.49 -6.85
C LYS A 108 -19.52 1.75 -6.04
N ASN A 109 -20.26 1.58 -4.94
CA ASN A 109 -20.64 2.69 -4.07
C ASN A 109 -19.43 3.27 -3.33
N GLU A 110 -18.56 2.41 -2.78
CA GLU A 110 -17.31 2.86 -2.14
C GLU A 110 -16.41 3.59 -3.14
N ALA A 111 -16.25 3.04 -4.36
CA ALA A 111 -15.44 3.65 -5.40
C ALA A 111 -15.94 5.04 -5.80
N ARG A 112 -17.27 5.21 -5.90
CA ARG A 112 -17.91 6.50 -6.18
C ARG A 112 -17.73 7.50 -5.04
N GLN A 113 -17.98 7.08 -3.79
CA GLN A 113 -17.86 7.93 -2.62
C GLN A 113 -16.43 8.43 -2.40
N LYS A 114 -15.45 7.54 -2.53
CA LYS A 114 -14.03 7.87 -2.34
C LYS A 114 -13.35 8.43 -3.59
N ARG A 115 -14.11 8.65 -4.68
CA ARG A 115 -13.61 9.16 -5.98
C ARG A 115 -12.43 8.34 -6.53
N PHE A 116 -12.45 7.03 -6.27
CA PHE A 116 -11.45 6.09 -6.74
C PHE A 116 -11.59 5.75 -8.24
N GLY A 117 -12.64 6.23 -8.92
CA GLY A 117 -12.88 5.89 -10.31
C GLY A 117 -13.32 4.43 -10.46
N PRO A 118 -12.90 3.70 -11.52
CA PRO A 118 -13.38 2.35 -11.80
C PRO A 118 -12.69 1.24 -10.99
N ILE A 119 -12.07 1.57 -9.83
CA ILE A 119 -11.38 0.60 -8.98
C ILE A 119 -12.32 -0.55 -8.56
N LYS A 120 -11.79 -1.78 -8.63
CA LYS A 120 -12.52 -3.02 -8.33
C LYS A 120 -11.96 -3.74 -7.12
N ALA A 121 -10.66 -3.68 -6.91
CA ALA A 121 -9.99 -4.23 -5.75
C ALA A 121 -8.83 -3.33 -5.34
N VAL A 122 -8.44 -3.38 -4.06
CA VAL A 122 -7.25 -2.74 -3.55
C VAL A 122 -6.48 -3.74 -2.70
N TYR A 123 -5.17 -3.73 -2.86
CA TYR A 123 -4.23 -4.42 -2.00
C TYR A 123 -3.42 -3.41 -1.20
N THR A 124 -3.33 -3.62 0.10
CA THR A 124 -2.59 -2.77 1.04
C THR A 124 -1.52 -3.57 1.79
N GLY A 125 -0.90 -4.55 1.13
CA GLY A 125 0.20 -5.33 1.67
C GLY A 125 1.47 -5.15 0.84
N SER A 126 2.53 -5.85 1.24
CA SER A 126 3.86 -5.78 0.61
C SER A 126 4.25 -7.05 -0.16
N ASP A 127 3.51 -8.16 -0.01
CA ASP A 127 3.77 -9.38 -0.76
C ASP A 127 3.47 -9.18 -2.25
N ILE A 128 4.53 -9.24 -3.05
CA ILE A 128 4.50 -9.06 -4.51
C ILE A 128 3.76 -10.19 -5.21
N ASN A 129 3.71 -11.39 -4.63
CA ASN A 129 3.05 -12.55 -5.25
C ASN A 129 1.54 -12.33 -5.37
N VAL A 130 0.94 -11.57 -4.46
CA VAL A 130 -0.46 -11.17 -4.55
C VAL A 130 -0.71 -10.38 -5.84
N VAL A 131 0.16 -9.43 -6.14
CA VAL A 131 0.07 -8.59 -7.36
C VAL A 131 0.31 -9.44 -8.61
N ARG A 132 1.33 -10.31 -8.59
CA ARG A 132 1.60 -11.26 -9.69
C ARG A 132 0.38 -12.13 -9.99
N ASN A 133 -0.19 -12.76 -8.97
CA ASN A 133 -1.33 -13.68 -9.13
C ASN A 133 -2.57 -12.96 -9.65
N MET A 134 -2.85 -11.75 -9.13
CA MET A 134 -3.92 -10.90 -9.64
C MET A 134 -3.76 -10.62 -11.14
N LEU A 135 -2.56 -10.23 -11.58
CA LEU A 135 -2.28 -9.95 -12.99
C LEU A 135 -2.31 -11.18 -13.88
N LYS A 136 -1.81 -12.34 -13.44
CA LYS A 136 -1.89 -13.59 -14.23
C LYS A 136 -3.32 -14.04 -14.48
N MET A 137 -4.19 -13.88 -13.49
CA MET A 137 -5.60 -14.20 -13.62
C MET A 137 -6.35 -13.23 -14.54
N MET A 138 -5.89 -11.98 -14.67
CA MET A 138 -6.47 -11.01 -15.63
C MET A 138 -6.34 -11.48 -17.08
N ASP A 139 -5.18 -12.01 -17.47
CA ASP A 139 -4.94 -12.41 -18.86
C ASP A 139 -5.47 -13.83 -19.16
N SER A 140 -5.66 -14.67 -18.14
CA SER A 140 -6.29 -15.98 -18.27
C SER A 140 -7.77 -15.87 -18.72
N ASP A 141 -8.51 -14.89 -18.19
CA ASP A 141 -9.93 -14.65 -18.53
C ASP A 141 -10.16 -14.15 -19.98
N LYS A 142 -9.12 -13.78 -20.73
CA LYS A 142 -9.23 -13.43 -22.16
C LYS A 142 -9.13 -14.65 -23.10
N SER A 143 -8.75 -15.81 -22.57
CA SER A 143 -8.44 -17.01 -23.34
C SER A 143 -9.56 -18.06 -23.30
N ALA A 144 -10.70 -17.74 -22.69
CA ALA A 144 -11.85 -18.63 -22.48
C ALA A 144 -13.10 -18.14 -23.22
#